data_AF-A0A851GY79-F1
#
_entry.id   AF-A0A851GY79-F1
#
_cell.length_a   1.000
_cell.length_b   1.000
_cell.length_c   1.000
_cell.angle_alpha   90.00
_cell.angle_beta   90.00
_cell.angle_gamma   90.00
#
_symmetry.space_group_name_H-M   'P 1'
#
loop_
_entity.id
_entity.type
_entity.pdbx_description
1 polymer ?
#
loop_
_entity_poly.entity_id
_entity_poly.type
_entity_poly.pdbx_seq_one_letter_code
_entity_poly.pdbx_strand_id
1 'polypeptide(L)'
;MKTPIFIKSLLLALLTVTMVSMSKAQVKIGDNLGTHKADKDLNMNQKKILNVDGVAIGSATLGNASVSLELAGNDKAILFNRVATLAAVVTPVDGMAVYNNQDNKFYVRQNGVWVTFGTMGDIVVSLTAASVGTTPNANGLVLSSNKGDITITLQPADENYPGVLTAVAQRIGGDKDFTGNTKLNNVTVTGAAILSGLTLSNDVNDVILVQDATGAVKKSALIAGSINKLLIDVPVGTSASFTEDNVMVTVTLTISGVKKDDGVVVNFLSDDQSSFTGLSIMSAIATADNTVKVIMSDIRNPQDPSFAPVAIDGKKLNVTFIRK
;
A
#
# COMPACT_ATOMS: atom_id res chain seq x y z
N MET A 1 137.66 67.30 21.28
CA MET A 1 137.96 68.18 22.42
C MET A 1 136.77 68.13 23.37
N LYS A 2 137.01 67.61 24.59
CA LYS A 2 136.27 67.70 25.88
C LYS A 2 134.72 67.93 25.91
N THR A 3 134.05 66.98 26.57
CA THR A 3 132.76 66.98 27.32
C THR A 3 132.60 68.17 28.31
N PRO A 4 131.40 68.54 28.86
CA PRO A 4 130.52 67.71 29.73
C PRO A 4 128.97 67.91 29.55
N ILE A 5 128.02 67.05 29.93
CA ILE A 5 127.58 66.36 31.19
C ILE A 5 126.90 67.26 32.25
N PHE A 6 125.71 66.78 32.71
CA PHE A 6 124.98 66.92 34.00
C PHE A 6 123.60 67.62 33.88
N ILE A 7 122.42 66.98 34.06
CA ILE A 7 121.81 66.15 35.13
C ILE A 7 120.90 66.97 36.09
N LYS A 8 119.67 66.43 36.27
CA LYS A 8 118.70 66.57 37.40
C LYS A 8 117.93 67.88 37.62
N SER A 9 116.61 67.79 37.39
CA SER A 9 115.60 67.98 38.47
C SER A 9 114.28 67.35 37.98
N LEU A 10 113.91 66.17 38.47
CA LEU A 10 112.91 66.01 39.54
C LEU A 10 111.46 66.06 39.00
N LEU A 11 110.81 64.90 38.79
CA LEU A 11 109.82 64.41 39.75
C LEU A 11 109.20 63.09 39.24
N LEU A 12 109.36 62.09 40.09
CA LEU A 12 108.77 60.76 40.07
C LEU A 12 107.30 60.86 40.51
N ALA A 13 106.35 60.47 39.67
CA ALA A 13 105.02 60.05 40.13
C ALA A 13 104.27 59.23 39.06
N LEU A 14 103.91 58.01 39.47
CA LEU A 14 102.79 57.19 38.99
C LEU A 14 102.97 56.31 37.75
N LEU A 15 103.61 55.17 38.03
CA LEU A 15 103.22 53.84 37.58
C LEU A 15 101.69 53.62 37.67
N THR A 16 101.02 53.49 36.52
CA THR A 16 99.85 52.62 36.33
C THR A 16 99.86 52.09 34.89
N VAL A 17 100.69 51.06 34.66
CA VAL A 17 100.47 50.11 33.56
C VAL A 17 99.34 49.20 34.01
N THR A 18 98.10 49.54 33.65
CA THR A 18 96.95 48.62 33.71
C THR A 18 96.14 48.78 32.44
N MET A 19 96.24 47.73 31.62
CA MET A 19 95.41 47.33 30.50
C MET A 19 94.20 48.21 30.18
N VAL A 20 94.23 48.83 29.00
CA VAL A 20 93.11 48.67 28.07
C VAL A 20 93.75 48.18 26.78
N SER A 21 93.74 46.87 26.61
CA SER A 21 93.70 46.27 25.28
C SER A 21 92.77 47.15 24.45
N MET A 22 93.28 47.77 23.39
CA MET A 22 92.42 48.17 22.29
C MET A 22 91.75 46.87 21.84
N SER A 23 90.59 46.56 22.43
CA SER A 23 89.60 45.84 21.68
C SER A 23 89.41 46.75 20.48
N LYS A 24 89.91 46.30 19.33
CA LYS A 24 89.19 46.57 18.10
C LYS A 24 87.76 46.24 18.52
N ALA A 25 86.90 47.25 18.66
CA ALA A 25 85.49 46.99 18.60
C ALA A 25 85.39 46.16 17.34
N GLN A 26 85.17 44.85 17.53
CA GLN A 26 84.87 43.98 16.44
C GLN A 26 83.59 44.59 15.93
N VAL A 27 83.72 45.49 14.94
CA VAL A 27 82.60 45.89 14.13
C VAL A 27 82.14 44.54 13.66
N LYS A 28 81.06 44.09 14.30
CA LYS A 28 80.36 42.91 13.85
C LYS A 28 79.84 43.40 12.52
N ILE A 29 80.65 43.20 11.47
CA ILE A 29 80.17 43.11 10.12
C ILE A 29 79.43 41.78 10.15
N GLY A 30 78.29 41.79 10.86
CA GLY A 30 77.38 40.69 10.89
C GLY A 30 77.02 40.42 9.45
N ASP A 31 76.67 39.17 9.18
CA ASP A 31 75.75 38.93 8.08
C ASP A 31 74.61 39.96 8.22
N ASN A 32 74.26 40.64 7.13
CA ASN A 32 73.38 41.81 7.15
C ASN A 32 71.91 41.46 7.49
N LEU A 33 71.66 40.70 8.56
CA LEU A 33 70.36 40.08 8.87
C LEU A 33 70.06 40.01 10.39
N GLY A 34 70.67 40.87 11.21
CA GLY A 34 70.28 41.08 12.61
C GLY A 34 68.84 41.62 12.77
N THR A 35 67.91 40.78 13.24
CA THR A 35 66.51 41.13 13.57
C THR A 35 65.78 42.01 12.53
N HIS A 36 66.04 41.81 11.23
CA HIS A 36 65.35 42.60 10.22
C HIS A 36 63.93 42.07 10.03
N LYS A 37 62.94 42.90 10.37
CA LYS A 37 61.61 42.82 9.80
C LYS A 37 61.67 43.50 8.43
N ALA A 38 61.29 42.79 7.38
CA ALA A 38 61.16 43.41 6.07
C ALA A 38 59.91 44.32 6.09
N ASP A 39 60.11 45.63 6.17
CA ASP A 39 59.03 46.63 6.11
C ASP A 39 58.56 46.92 4.67
N LYS A 40 59.11 46.17 3.71
CA LYS A 40 58.77 46.15 2.29
C LYS A 40 58.62 44.70 1.83
N ASP A 41 57.95 44.50 0.70
CA ASP A 41 57.74 43.19 0.12
C ASP A 41 59.06 42.43 -0.09
N LEU A 42 59.06 41.15 0.28
CA LEU A 42 60.14 40.25 -0.05
C LEU A 42 60.04 39.86 -1.53
N ASN A 43 60.97 40.34 -2.35
CA ASN A 43 61.02 39.96 -3.76
C ASN A 43 61.59 38.53 -3.92
N MET A 44 60.68 37.57 -4.13
CA MET A 44 61.01 36.15 -4.37
C MET A 44 61.03 35.76 -5.85
N ASN A 45 61.10 36.72 -6.77
CA ASN A 45 61.13 36.40 -8.20
C ASN A 45 62.36 35.55 -8.55
N GLN A 46 62.14 34.44 -9.26
CA GLN A 46 63.16 33.43 -9.60
C GLN A 46 63.87 32.78 -8.38
N LYS A 47 63.33 32.97 -7.16
CA LYS A 47 63.85 32.34 -5.93
C LYS A 47 62.96 31.18 -5.53
N LYS A 48 63.56 30.16 -4.90
CA LYS A 48 62.85 29.02 -4.32
C LYS A 48 62.89 29.13 -2.80
N ILE A 49 61.82 28.71 -2.14
CA ILE A 49 61.84 28.40 -0.72
C ILE A 49 62.16 26.91 -0.63
N LEU A 50 63.35 26.56 -0.15
CA LEU A 50 63.82 25.17 -0.04
C LEU A 50 64.12 24.86 1.43
N ASN A 51 63.93 23.60 1.82
CA ASN A 51 64.20 23.08 3.17
C ASN A 51 63.51 23.90 4.27
N VAL A 52 62.28 24.36 4.02
CA VAL A 52 61.40 24.95 5.04
C VAL A 52 60.57 23.83 5.67
N ASP A 53 60.52 23.78 6.99
CA ASP A 53 59.75 22.75 7.72
C ASP A 53 58.23 22.88 7.49
N GLY A 54 57.73 24.12 7.32
CA GLY A 54 56.38 24.40 6.85
C GLY A 54 56.13 25.87 6.56
N VAL A 55 55.10 26.16 5.76
CA VAL A 55 54.70 27.52 5.37
C VAL A 55 53.33 27.83 5.95
N ALA A 56 53.23 28.86 6.79
CA ALA A 56 51.95 29.41 7.25
C ALA A 56 51.62 30.68 6.45
N ILE A 57 50.41 30.76 5.91
CA ILE A 57 49.87 31.96 5.24
C ILE A 57 48.65 32.43 6.02
N GLY A 58 48.67 33.70 6.44
CA GLY A 58 47.58 34.28 7.24
C GLY A 58 47.64 33.97 8.74
N SER A 59 48.72 33.32 9.20
CA SER A 59 49.05 33.12 10.63
C SER A 59 50.54 33.35 10.87
N ALA A 60 50.89 33.73 12.11
CA ALA A 60 52.27 33.92 12.54
C ALA A 60 52.97 32.60 12.95
N THR A 61 52.20 31.53 13.18
CA THR A 61 52.69 30.22 13.60
C THR A 61 51.95 29.12 12.86
N LEU A 62 52.60 27.98 12.62
CA LEU A 62 51.92 26.74 12.23
C LEU A 62 51.19 26.18 13.45
N GLY A 63 49.95 25.74 13.27
CA GLY A 63 49.17 25.11 14.33
C GLY A 63 49.65 23.69 14.66
N ASN A 64 50.36 23.03 13.74
CA ASN A 64 50.88 21.67 13.92
C ASN A 64 52.19 21.45 13.13
N ALA A 65 53.17 20.79 13.76
CA ALA A 65 54.48 20.49 13.15
C ALA A 65 54.42 19.50 11.96
N SER A 66 53.31 18.82 11.76
CA SER A 66 53.10 17.87 10.65
C SER A 66 52.57 18.54 9.38
N VAL A 67 52.41 19.87 9.38
CA VAL A 67 51.81 20.61 8.27
C VAL A 67 52.89 21.33 7.46
N SER A 68 53.04 20.94 6.19
CA SER A 68 53.96 21.61 5.26
C SER A 68 53.41 22.93 4.70
N LEU A 69 52.08 23.08 4.63
CA LEU A 69 51.39 24.30 4.21
C LEU A 69 50.08 24.48 4.99
N GLU A 70 49.95 25.59 5.70
CA GLU A 70 48.73 26.00 6.39
C GLU A 70 48.21 27.33 5.84
N LEU A 71 46.96 27.35 5.39
CA LEU A 71 46.23 28.60 5.14
C LEU A 71 45.33 28.86 6.35
N ALA A 72 45.69 29.85 7.15
CA ALA A 72 44.95 30.22 8.35
C ALA A 72 44.23 31.57 8.17
N GLY A 73 43.09 31.73 8.85
CA GLY A 73 42.25 32.92 8.79
C GLY A 73 41.05 32.78 7.85
N ASN A 74 40.05 33.65 8.02
CA ASN A 74 38.72 33.50 7.40
C ASN A 74 38.68 33.77 5.89
N ASP A 75 39.63 34.55 5.37
CA ASP A 75 39.67 35.01 3.97
C ASP A 75 40.92 34.49 3.24
N LYS A 76 41.27 33.23 3.43
CA LYS A 76 42.37 32.56 2.73
C LYS A 76 41.85 31.28 2.07
N ALA A 77 42.25 31.06 0.83
CA ALA A 77 41.88 29.89 0.05
C ALA A 77 43.00 29.50 -0.91
N ILE A 78 43.05 28.22 -1.27
CA ILE A 78 43.87 27.74 -2.40
C ILE A 78 43.02 27.87 -3.66
N LEU A 79 43.47 28.66 -4.64
CA LEU A 79 42.93 28.60 -5.99
C LEU A 79 43.71 27.54 -6.78
N PHE A 80 43.07 26.41 -7.07
CA PHE A 80 43.61 25.42 -8.01
C PHE A 80 43.51 25.93 -9.45
N ASN A 81 44.37 25.41 -10.34
CA ASN A 81 44.30 25.74 -11.76
C ASN A 81 42.92 25.42 -12.33
N ARG A 82 42.26 26.44 -12.87
CA ARG A 82 40.98 26.30 -13.57
C ARG A 82 41.24 25.95 -15.02
N VAL A 83 40.76 24.79 -15.43
CA VAL A 83 40.92 24.29 -16.80
C VAL A 83 39.56 24.28 -17.50
N ALA A 84 39.54 24.60 -18.79
CA ALA A 84 38.30 24.56 -19.57
C ALA A 84 37.73 23.13 -19.63
N THR A 85 38.61 22.15 -19.86
CA THR A 85 38.34 20.71 -19.81
C THR A 85 39.57 19.98 -19.27
N LEU A 86 39.44 18.72 -18.85
CA LEU A 86 40.58 17.90 -18.39
C LEU A 86 41.63 17.64 -19.48
N ALA A 87 41.26 17.72 -20.76
CA ALA A 87 42.17 17.57 -21.88
C ALA A 87 43.10 18.79 -22.06
N ALA A 88 42.78 19.94 -21.45
CA ALA A 88 43.62 21.13 -21.49
C ALA A 88 44.91 20.99 -20.66
N VAL A 89 45.00 19.98 -19.79
CA VAL A 89 46.23 19.64 -19.06
C VAL A 89 47.08 18.73 -19.94
N VAL A 90 48.10 19.30 -20.59
CA VAL A 90 49.06 18.54 -21.42
C VAL A 90 50.02 17.79 -20.50
N THR A 91 50.31 16.52 -20.83
CA THR A 91 51.21 15.64 -20.05
C THR A 91 50.91 15.59 -18.55
N PRO A 92 49.67 15.24 -18.13
CA PRO A 92 49.32 15.20 -16.72
C PRO A 92 50.07 14.08 -15.99
N VAL A 93 50.56 14.36 -14.78
CA VAL A 93 51.19 13.38 -13.90
C VAL A 93 50.32 13.14 -12.67
N ASP A 94 50.45 11.95 -12.07
CA ASP A 94 49.72 11.60 -10.86
C ASP A 94 50.05 12.56 -9.70
N GLY A 95 49.04 12.88 -8.89
CA GLY A 95 49.11 13.87 -7.80
C GLY A 95 48.72 15.30 -8.21
N MET A 96 48.59 15.61 -9.50
CA MET A 96 48.06 16.90 -9.95
C MET A 96 46.60 17.09 -9.50
N ALA A 97 46.23 18.32 -9.12
CA ALA A 97 44.85 18.71 -8.77
C ALA A 97 44.40 19.92 -9.62
N VAL A 98 43.18 19.87 -10.16
CA VAL A 98 42.59 20.93 -11.00
C VAL A 98 41.12 21.14 -10.68
N TYR A 99 40.61 22.33 -11.03
CA TYR A 99 39.17 22.59 -11.10
C TYR A 99 38.73 22.61 -12.57
N ASN A 100 37.81 21.73 -12.94
CA ASN A 100 37.30 21.62 -14.30
C ASN A 100 36.06 22.50 -14.48
N ASN A 101 36.16 23.54 -15.32
CA ASN A 101 35.05 24.48 -15.56
C ASN A 101 33.92 23.85 -16.38
N GLN A 102 34.14 22.73 -17.07
CA GLN A 102 33.10 22.07 -17.86
C GLN A 102 31.99 21.48 -16.97
N ASP A 103 32.34 20.95 -15.80
CA ASP A 103 31.42 20.27 -14.90
C ASP A 103 31.48 20.77 -13.45
N ASN A 104 32.24 21.84 -13.19
CA ASN A 104 32.39 22.52 -11.90
C ASN A 104 32.91 21.62 -10.78
N LYS A 105 33.80 20.68 -11.10
CA LYS A 105 34.35 19.69 -10.14
C LYS A 105 35.85 19.81 -9.93
N PHE A 106 36.29 19.40 -8.74
CA PHE A 106 37.70 19.19 -8.42
C PHE A 106 38.13 17.79 -8.84
N TYR A 107 39.24 17.70 -9.58
CA TYR A 107 39.82 16.45 -10.03
C TYR A 107 41.25 16.30 -9.51
N VAL A 108 41.62 15.07 -9.19
CA VAL A 108 43.02 14.65 -8.96
C VAL A 108 43.40 13.58 -9.95
N ARG A 109 44.63 13.65 -10.46
CA ARG A 109 45.19 12.62 -11.33
C ARG A 109 45.73 11.48 -10.47
N GLN A 110 45.22 10.27 -10.64
CA GLN A 110 45.68 9.07 -9.94
C GLN A 110 45.69 7.88 -10.90
N ASN A 111 46.75 7.08 -10.87
CA ASN A 111 46.94 5.92 -11.74
C ASN A 111 46.72 6.24 -13.22
N GLY A 112 47.16 7.43 -13.67
CA GLY A 112 46.97 7.88 -15.04
C GLY A 112 45.52 8.19 -15.43
N VAL A 113 44.61 8.45 -14.48
CA VAL A 113 43.21 8.83 -14.73
C VAL A 113 42.83 10.02 -13.85
N TRP A 114 41.96 10.91 -14.36
CA TRP A 114 41.39 11.99 -13.54
C TRP A 114 40.20 11.46 -12.73
N VAL A 115 40.24 11.62 -11.41
CA VAL A 115 39.20 11.17 -10.48
C VAL A 115 38.64 12.38 -9.73
N THR A 116 37.32 12.46 -9.55
CA THR A 116 36.66 13.53 -8.79
C THR A 116 36.62 13.21 -7.30
N PHE A 117 36.72 14.22 -6.44
CA PHE A 117 36.38 14.08 -5.03
C PHE A 117 34.85 14.07 -4.88
N GLY A 118 34.28 12.93 -4.49
CA GLY A 118 32.85 12.78 -4.21
C GLY A 118 32.05 12.27 -5.41
N THR A 119 31.68 11.00 -5.36
CA THR A 119 30.51 10.49 -6.08
C THR A 119 29.30 10.82 -5.21
N MET A 120 28.46 11.77 -5.62
CA MET A 120 27.13 11.96 -5.02
C MET A 120 26.25 10.77 -5.47
N GLY A 121 26.54 9.57 -4.96
CA GLY A 121 26.02 8.31 -5.50
C GLY A 121 24.90 7.64 -4.70
N ASP A 122 24.67 8.04 -3.44
CA ASP A 122 23.88 7.23 -2.51
C ASP A 122 22.74 7.98 -1.79
N ILE A 123 22.39 9.19 -2.23
CA ILE A 123 21.15 9.85 -1.77
C ILE A 123 20.01 9.38 -2.68
N VAL A 124 18.85 9.07 -2.10
CA VAL A 124 17.64 8.83 -2.90
C VAL A 124 17.33 10.11 -3.69
N VAL A 125 17.65 10.13 -4.99
CA VAL A 125 17.49 11.31 -5.83
C VAL A 125 16.02 11.48 -6.23
N SER A 126 15.31 10.37 -6.46
CA SER A 126 13.89 10.37 -6.74
C SER A 126 13.19 9.09 -6.29
N LEU A 127 11.88 9.21 -6.02
CA LEU A 127 10.97 8.10 -5.80
C LEU A 127 9.91 8.13 -6.90
N THR A 128 9.89 7.09 -7.74
CA THR A 128 8.97 7.02 -8.88
C THR A 128 8.08 5.79 -8.77
N ALA A 129 6.79 5.94 -9.10
CA ALA A 129 5.88 4.80 -9.22
C ALA A 129 5.93 4.25 -10.65
N ALA A 130 6.16 2.95 -10.79
CA ALA A 130 6.02 2.24 -12.05
C ALA A 130 4.55 1.86 -12.31
N SER A 131 4.27 1.34 -13.51
CA SER A 131 3.03 0.61 -13.76
C SER A 131 2.87 -0.55 -12.77
N VAL A 132 1.63 -0.92 -12.45
CA VAL A 132 1.36 -2.15 -11.70
C VAL A 132 2.00 -3.33 -12.44
N GLY A 133 2.73 -4.16 -11.71
CA GLY A 133 3.39 -5.33 -12.27
C GLY A 133 2.39 -6.43 -12.66
N THR A 134 2.90 -7.57 -13.13
CA THR A 134 2.08 -8.68 -13.62
C THR A 134 2.21 -9.94 -12.76
N THR A 135 3.05 -9.91 -11.73
CA THR A 135 3.40 -11.11 -10.96
C THR A 135 3.17 -10.85 -9.47
N PRO A 136 2.09 -11.41 -8.89
CA PRO A 136 1.84 -11.36 -7.46
C PRO A 136 3.06 -11.83 -6.64
N ASN A 137 3.28 -11.24 -5.47
CA ASN A 137 4.34 -11.66 -4.56
C ASN A 137 3.92 -11.43 -3.10
N ALA A 138 4.62 -12.06 -2.16
CA ALA A 138 4.28 -12.01 -0.73
C ALA A 138 4.21 -10.60 -0.12
N ASN A 139 4.86 -9.61 -0.74
CA ASN A 139 4.92 -8.23 -0.25
C ASN A 139 3.91 -7.30 -0.96
N GLY A 140 3.26 -7.74 -2.04
CA GLY A 140 2.40 -6.91 -2.88
C GLY A 140 3.12 -5.75 -3.62
N LEU A 141 4.46 -5.73 -3.59
CA LEU A 141 5.31 -4.64 -4.08
C LEU A 141 6.72 -5.15 -4.40
N VAL A 142 7.41 -4.50 -5.34
CA VAL A 142 8.84 -4.59 -5.58
C VAL A 142 9.47 -3.20 -5.52
N LEU A 143 10.61 -3.08 -4.84
CA LEU A 143 11.48 -1.89 -4.87
C LEU A 143 12.71 -2.19 -5.72
N SER A 144 13.00 -1.36 -6.72
CA SER A 144 14.25 -1.45 -7.49
C SER A 144 15.01 -0.14 -7.38
N SER A 145 16.30 -0.21 -7.07
CA SER A 145 17.19 0.95 -7.08
C SER A 145 18.01 1.03 -8.36
N ASN A 146 18.15 2.23 -8.91
CA ASN A 146 19.08 2.52 -9.98
C ASN A 146 19.80 3.84 -9.69
N LYS A 147 21.07 3.77 -9.27
CA LYS A 147 21.95 4.94 -9.04
C LYS A 147 21.31 6.06 -8.21
N GLY A 148 20.65 5.70 -7.11
CA GLY A 148 19.98 6.65 -6.21
C GLY A 148 18.48 6.85 -6.50
N ASP A 149 17.94 6.40 -7.63
CA ASP A 149 16.48 6.43 -7.84
C ASP A 149 15.84 5.15 -7.31
N ILE A 150 14.74 5.26 -6.56
CA ILE A 150 13.92 4.13 -6.13
C ILE A 150 12.65 4.09 -6.99
N THR A 151 12.39 2.94 -7.59
CA THR A 151 11.13 2.67 -8.29
C THR A 151 10.27 1.72 -7.46
N ILE A 152 9.02 2.13 -7.20
CA ILE A 152 7.98 1.34 -6.54
C ILE A 152 7.12 0.68 -7.62
N THR A 153 7.07 -0.65 -7.64
CA THR A 153 6.18 -1.42 -8.54
C THR A 153 5.19 -2.24 -7.71
N LEU A 154 3.96 -1.75 -7.54
CA LEU A 154 2.89 -2.51 -6.88
C LEU A 154 2.58 -3.77 -7.70
N GLN A 155 2.32 -4.89 -7.02
CA GLN A 155 1.97 -6.16 -7.67
C GLN A 155 0.48 -6.46 -7.50
N PRO A 156 -0.15 -7.17 -8.45
CA PRO A 156 -1.54 -7.56 -8.33
C PRO A 156 -1.71 -8.57 -7.18
N ALA A 157 -2.84 -8.50 -6.48
CA ALA A 157 -3.25 -9.55 -5.55
C ALA A 157 -3.62 -10.84 -6.30
N ASP A 158 -3.50 -11.99 -5.64
CA ASP A 158 -4.06 -13.25 -6.10
C ASP A 158 -4.65 -14.09 -4.93
N GLU A 159 -4.86 -15.38 -5.17
CA GLU A 159 -5.35 -16.31 -4.13
C GLU A 159 -4.37 -16.48 -2.96
N ASN A 160 -3.06 -16.32 -3.19
CA ASN A 160 -2.01 -16.64 -2.22
C ASN A 160 -1.28 -15.40 -1.69
N TYR A 161 -1.35 -14.28 -2.40
CA TYR A 161 -0.51 -13.12 -2.17
C TYR A 161 -1.30 -11.82 -2.12
N PRO A 162 -0.91 -10.88 -1.24
CA PRO A 162 -1.51 -9.56 -1.19
C PRO A 162 -1.10 -8.73 -2.42
N GLY A 163 -1.83 -7.65 -2.67
CA GLY A 163 -1.50 -6.72 -3.74
C GLY A 163 -2.64 -5.77 -4.04
N VAL A 164 -2.50 -5.03 -5.13
CA VAL A 164 -3.54 -4.13 -5.62
C VAL A 164 -4.58 -4.89 -6.44
N LEU A 165 -5.82 -4.37 -6.44
CA LEU A 165 -6.83 -4.84 -7.38
C LEU A 165 -6.62 -4.19 -8.75
N THR A 166 -6.79 -4.98 -9.80
CA THR A 166 -6.54 -4.53 -11.18
C THR A 166 -7.78 -4.70 -12.05
N ALA A 167 -7.75 -4.16 -13.27
CA ALA A 167 -8.87 -4.25 -14.21
C ALA A 167 -9.02 -5.65 -14.87
N VAL A 168 -8.04 -6.54 -14.70
CA VAL A 168 -8.13 -7.92 -15.21
C VAL A 168 -8.84 -8.83 -14.21
N ALA A 169 -9.24 -10.02 -14.67
CA ALA A 169 -9.79 -11.03 -13.77
C ALA A 169 -8.80 -11.36 -12.65
N GLN A 170 -9.27 -11.34 -11.41
CA GLN A 170 -8.43 -11.48 -10.24
C GLN A 170 -9.03 -12.47 -9.25
N ARG A 171 -8.18 -13.28 -8.64
CA ARG A 171 -8.55 -14.17 -7.55
C ARG A 171 -8.16 -13.47 -6.25
N ILE A 172 -8.98 -13.58 -5.21
CA ILE A 172 -8.64 -13.07 -3.89
C ILE A 172 -8.90 -14.21 -2.92
N GLY A 173 -7.85 -14.66 -2.23
CA GLY A 173 -7.96 -15.73 -1.24
C GLY A 173 -8.37 -15.23 0.14
N GLY A 174 -8.65 -16.19 1.02
CA GLY A 174 -9.04 -15.96 2.41
C GLY A 174 -10.44 -15.36 2.58
N ASP A 175 -10.85 -15.21 3.85
CA ASP A 175 -12.14 -14.61 4.18
C ASP A 175 -12.09 -13.09 3.92
N LYS A 176 -13.11 -12.58 3.22
CA LYS A 176 -13.24 -11.16 2.90
C LYS A 176 -14.43 -10.57 3.64
N ASP A 177 -14.16 -9.58 4.48
CA ASP A 177 -15.18 -8.79 5.17
C ASP A 177 -15.30 -7.42 4.48
N PHE A 178 -16.51 -7.08 4.04
CA PHE A 178 -16.84 -5.80 3.44
C PHE A 178 -17.86 -5.10 4.34
N THR A 179 -17.41 -4.08 5.07
CA THR A 179 -18.21 -3.37 6.09
C THR A 179 -19.32 -2.49 5.50
N GLY A 180 -19.32 -2.29 4.18
CA GLY A 180 -20.31 -1.51 3.45
C GLY A 180 -21.04 -2.33 2.40
N ASN A 181 -21.98 -1.68 1.71
CA ASN A 181 -22.71 -2.30 0.61
C ASN A 181 -21.74 -2.72 -0.51
N THR A 182 -21.83 -3.98 -0.93
CA THR A 182 -21.03 -4.53 -2.02
C THR A 182 -21.91 -4.75 -3.24
N LYS A 183 -21.56 -4.13 -4.38
CA LYS A 183 -22.22 -4.37 -5.65
C LYS A 183 -21.49 -5.46 -6.41
N LEU A 184 -22.16 -6.58 -6.63
CA LEU A 184 -21.64 -7.70 -7.42
C LEU A 184 -22.54 -7.91 -8.64
N ASN A 185 -21.94 -8.22 -9.79
CA ASN A 185 -22.66 -8.58 -11.00
C ASN A 185 -22.33 -10.04 -11.36
N ASN A 186 -23.33 -10.81 -11.79
CA ASN A 186 -23.18 -12.21 -12.19
C ASN A 186 -22.50 -13.12 -11.13
N VAL A 187 -22.98 -13.06 -9.88
CA VAL A 187 -22.43 -13.86 -8.79
C VAL A 187 -22.65 -15.35 -9.03
N THR A 188 -21.56 -16.13 -9.02
CA THR A 188 -21.58 -17.59 -8.98
C THR A 188 -20.90 -18.05 -7.70
N VAL A 189 -21.56 -18.87 -6.88
CA VAL A 189 -20.99 -19.44 -5.66
C VAL A 189 -20.79 -20.94 -5.84
N THR A 190 -19.54 -21.39 -5.80
CA THR A 190 -19.18 -22.82 -5.82
C THR A 190 -18.98 -23.30 -4.39
N GLY A 191 -20.07 -23.72 -3.73
CA GLY A 191 -20.05 -24.19 -2.35
C GLY A 191 -21.26 -23.75 -1.54
N ALA A 192 -21.14 -23.76 -0.21
CA ALA A 192 -22.18 -23.27 0.68
C ALA A 192 -22.19 -21.72 0.72
N ALA A 193 -23.38 -21.12 0.63
CA ALA A 193 -23.59 -19.68 0.81
C ALA A 193 -24.63 -19.45 1.91
N ILE A 194 -24.35 -18.54 2.84
CA ILE A 194 -25.31 -18.07 3.83
C ILE A 194 -25.57 -16.58 3.54
N LEU A 195 -26.79 -16.23 3.15
CA LEU A 195 -27.21 -14.84 2.94
C LEU A 195 -28.19 -14.46 4.05
N SER A 196 -27.73 -13.66 5.02
CA SER A 196 -28.58 -13.11 6.08
C SER A 196 -29.08 -11.72 5.67
N GLY A 197 -30.37 -11.44 5.90
CA GLY A 197 -30.94 -10.11 5.61
C GLY A 197 -31.09 -9.77 4.13
N LEU A 198 -31.27 -10.77 3.26
CA LEU A 198 -31.53 -10.55 1.83
C LEU A 198 -32.78 -9.69 1.65
N THR A 199 -32.58 -8.45 1.20
CA THR A 199 -33.65 -7.56 0.74
C THR A 199 -33.64 -7.57 -0.78
N LEU A 200 -34.73 -8.02 -1.38
CA LEU A 200 -34.99 -7.82 -2.80
C LEU A 200 -35.45 -6.39 -3.01
N SER A 201 -34.97 -5.74 -4.07
CA SER A 201 -35.44 -4.41 -4.45
C SER A 201 -36.96 -4.44 -4.65
N ASN A 202 -37.60 -3.31 -4.39
CA ASN A 202 -39.03 -3.12 -4.55
C ASN A 202 -39.47 -2.99 -6.03
N ASP A 203 -38.59 -3.34 -6.98
CA ASP A 203 -38.94 -3.50 -8.38
C ASP A 203 -39.68 -4.83 -8.59
N VAL A 204 -40.73 -4.78 -9.41
CA VAL A 204 -41.74 -5.85 -9.57
C VAL A 204 -41.22 -7.14 -10.23
N ASN A 205 -39.90 -7.23 -10.47
CA ASN A 205 -39.24 -8.30 -11.24
C ASN A 205 -38.20 -9.09 -10.44
N ASP A 206 -37.99 -8.80 -9.15
CA ASP A 206 -37.02 -9.54 -8.34
C ASP A 206 -37.55 -10.95 -8.01
N VAL A 207 -37.00 -11.96 -8.67
CA VAL A 207 -37.35 -13.37 -8.47
C VAL A 207 -36.13 -14.12 -7.94
N ILE A 208 -36.25 -14.68 -6.73
CA ILE A 208 -35.29 -15.69 -6.25
C ILE A 208 -35.67 -17.03 -6.88
N LEU A 209 -34.86 -17.50 -7.82
CA LEU A 209 -34.97 -18.83 -8.40
C LEU A 209 -33.85 -19.71 -7.83
N VAL A 210 -34.21 -20.78 -7.11
CA VAL A 210 -33.24 -21.83 -6.78
C VAL A 210 -33.21 -22.81 -7.94
N GLN A 211 -32.04 -23.05 -8.52
CA GLN A 211 -31.84 -24.02 -9.60
C GLN A 211 -30.93 -25.15 -9.13
N ASP A 212 -31.07 -26.36 -9.67
CA ASP A 212 -30.02 -27.38 -9.52
C ASP A 212 -28.85 -27.17 -10.49
N ALA A 213 -27.85 -28.06 -10.37
CA ALA A 213 -26.66 -28.10 -11.22
C ALA A 213 -26.95 -28.26 -12.72
N THR A 214 -28.20 -28.55 -13.13
CA THR A 214 -28.62 -28.64 -14.54
C THR A 214 -29.37 -27.39 -15.02
N GLY A 215 -29.50 -26.36 -14.17
CA GLY A 215 -30.25 -25.13 -14.47
C GLY A 215 -31.76 -25.29 -14.29
N ALA A 216 -32.25 -26.43 -13.81
CA ALA A 216 -33.67 -26.62 -13.56
C ALA A 216 -34.08 -25.91 -12.27
N VAL A 217 -35.04 -24.99 -12.36
CA VAL A 217 -35.63 -24.33 -11.19
C VAL A 217 -36.26 -25.38 -10.27
N LYS A 218 -35.74 -25.50 -9.05
CA LYS A 218 -36.41 -26.23 -7.97
C LYS A 218 -37.58 -25.38 -7.49
N LYS A 219 -38.78 -25.95 -7.60
CA LYS A 219 -39.98 -25.37 -7.00
C LYS A 219 -39.74 -25.31 -5.48
N SER A 220 -39.71 -24.09 -4.95
CA SER A 220 -39.53 -23.72 -3.54
C SER A 220 -38.18 -24.10 -2.90
N ALA A 221 -37.36 -23.09 -2.65
CA ALA A 221 -36.55 -23.10 -1.44
C ALA A 221 -37.52 -23.25 -0.26
N LEU A 222 -37.38 -24.31 0.53
CA LEU A 222 -38.16 -24.49 1.74
C LEU A 222 -37.73 -23.43 2.75
N ILE A 223 -38.42 -22.29 2.78
CA ILE A 223 -38.40 -21.41 3.94
C ILE A 223 -39.31 -22.08 4.96
N ALA A 224 -38.85 -22.27 6.20
CA ALA A 224 -39.73 -22.58 7.32
C ALA A 224 -40.82 -21.49 7.36
N GLY A 225 -42.10 -21.86 7.19
CA GLY A 225 -43.20 -20.90 6.99
C GLY A 225 -43.59 -20.59 5.52
N SER A 226 -43.13 -21.36 4.54
CA SER A 226 -43.57 -21.20 3.13
C SER A 226 -45.06 -21.54 2.92
N ILE A 227 -45.77 -20.66 2.21
CA ILE A 227 -47.17 -20.84 1.79
C ILE A 227 -47.18 -21.62 0.46
N ASN A 228 -47.68 -22.85 0.46
CA ASN A 228 -47.82 -23.69 -0.73
C ASN A 228 -49.26 -23.61 -1.23
N LYS A 229 -49.46 -23.35 -2.52
CA LYS A 229 -50.78 -23.33 -3.18
C LYS A 229 -50.83 -24.42 -4.24
N LEU A 230 -51.77 -25.36 -4.10
CA LEU A 230 -51.95 -26.50 -4.99
C LEU A 230 -53.39 -26.57 -5.49
N LEU A 231 -53.57 -27.03 -6.73
CA LEU A 231 -54.88 -27.45 -7.24
C LEU A 231 -55.01 -28.95 -6.98
N ILE A 232 -56.02 -29.34 -6.21
CA ILE A 232 -56.25 -30.72 -5.80
C ILE A 232 -57.60 -31.17 -6.34
N ASP A 233 -57.63 -32.32 -7.02
CA ASP A 233 -58.88 -32.91 -7.48
C ASP A 233 -59.70 -33.43 -6.29
N VAL A 234 -61.00 -33.17 -6.32
CA VAL A 234 -61.97 -33.77 -5.41
C VAL A 234 -62.07 -35.26 -5.74
N PRO A 235 -61.92 -36.17 -4.75
CA PRO A 235 -61.99 -37.61 -4.98
C PRO A 235 -63.28 -38.03 -5.68
N VAL A 236 -63.17 -39.01 -6.57
CA VAL A 236 -64.34 -39.64 -7.20
C VAL A 236 -65.23 -40.30 -6.15
N GLY A 237 -66.55 -40.23 -6.32
CA GLY A 237 -67.56 -40.73 -5.39
C GLY A 237 -67.95 -39.74 -4.27
N THR A 238 -67.32 -38.57 -4.18
CA THR A 238 -67.65 -37.56 -3.15
C THR A 238 -69.06 -37.00 -3.34
N SER A 239 -69.50 -36.83 -4.58
CA SER A 239 -70.80 -36.28 -4.97
C SER A 239 -71.96 -37.10 -4.40
N ALA A 240 -71.82 -38.43 -4.35
CA ALA A 240 -72.82 -39.34 -3.81
C ALA A 240 -72.98 -39.26 -2.29
N SER A 241 -72.07 -38.57 -1.59
CA SER A 241 -72.10 -38.42 -0.13
C SER A 241 -73.01 -37.27 0.32
N PHE A 242 -73.41 -36.38 -0.60
CA PHE A 242 -74.39 -35.33 -0.37
C PHE A 242 -75.78 -35.89 -0.65
N THR A 243 -76.48 -36.27 0.41
CA THR A 243 -77.85 -36.81 0.37
C THR A 243 -78.81 -35.89 1.13
N GLU A 244 -80.11 -36.07 0.95
CA GLU A 244 -81.14 -35.27 1.64
C GLU A 244 -81.00 -35.32 3.17
N ASP A 245 -80.48 -36.42 3.71
CA ASP A 245 -80.21 -36.62 5.14
C ASP A 245 -78.83 -36.13 5.60
N ASN A 246 -77.92 -35.79 4.67
CA ASN A 246 -76.51 -35.54 4.97
C ASN A 246 -76.07 -34.14 4.53
N VAL A 247 -76.36 -33.17 5.40
CA VAL A 247 -76.04 -31.76 5.19
C VAL A 247 -74.54 -31.48 5.34
N MET A 248 -73.75 -32.36 5.98
CA MET A 248 -72.29 -32.18 6.15
C MET A 248 -71.47 -33.40 5.72
N VAL A 249 -70.61 -33.22 4.72
CA VAL A 249 -69.74 -34.25 4.16
C VAL A 249 -68.28 -33.97 4.50
N THR A 250 -67.55 -35.00 4.93
CA THR A 250 -66.09 -34.92 5.08
C THR A 250 -65.39 -35.47 3.84
N VAL A 251 -64.71 -34.59 3.11
CA VAL A 251 -63.88 -34.92 1.95
C VAL A 251 -62.44 -35.10 2.42
N THR A 252 -61.84 -36.25 2.11
CA THR A 252 -60.42 -36.50 2.43
C THR A 252 -59.57 -36.24 1.19
N LEU A 253 -58.70 -35.24 1.26
CA LEU A 253 -57.78 -34.87 0.19
C LEU A 253 -56.38 -35.42 0.48
N THR A 254 -55.76 -36.02 -0.53
CA THR A 254 -54.35 -36.40 -0.50
C THR A 254 -53.50 -35.26 -1.06
N ILE A 255 -52.73 -34.59 -0.21
CA ILE A 255 -51.97 -33.39 -0.56
C ILE A 255 -50.52 -33.59 -0.21
N SER A 256 -49.69 -33.88 -1.21
CA SER A 256 -48.26 -34.13 -1.00
C SER A 256 -47.58 -32.93 -0.32
N GLY A 257 -46.83 -33.21 0.75
CA GLY A 257 -46.02 -32.22 1.46
C GLY A 257 -46.67 -31.59 2.69
N VAL A 258 -47.99 -31.75 2.86
CA VAL A 258 -48.71 -31.37 4.09
C VAL A 258 -48.28 -32.28 5.24
N LYS A 259 -48.03 -31.69 6.42
CA LYS A 259 -47.78 -32.40 7.68
C LYS A 259 -48.98 -32.24 8.61
N LYS A 260 -49.11 -33.17 9.56
CA LYS A 260 -50.10 -33.05 10.63
C LYS A 260 -49.99 -31.68 11.32
N ASP A 261 -51.13 -31.04 11.57
CA ASP A 261 -51.25 -29.73 12.25
C ASP A 261 -50.70 -28.51 11.46
N ASP A 262 -50.41 -28.66 10.16
CA ASP A 262 -50.15 -27.53 9.27
C ASP A 262 -51.38 -26.61 9.15
N GLY A 263 -51.15 -25.31 8.96
CA GLY A 263 -52.22 -24.35 8.70
C GLY A 263 -52.73 -24.50 7.27
N VAL A 264 -54.00 -24.88 7.07
CA VAL A 264 -54.58 -25.14 5.75
C VAL A 264 -55.78 -24.24 5.49
N VAL A 265 -55.84 -23.66 4.30
CA VAL A 265 -57.01 -22.96 3.75
C VAL A 265 -57.39 -23.63 2.45
N VAL A 266 -58.66 -24.01 2.32
CA VAL A 266 -59.20 -24.59 1.08
C VAL A 266 -60.29 -23.67 0.55
N ASN A 267 -60.23 -23.36 -0.73
CA ASN A 267 -61.22 -22.56 -1.44
C ASN A 267 -61.67 -23.29 -2.71
N PHE A 268 -62.89 -22.98 -3.17
CA PHE A 268 -63.33 -23.41 -4.49
C PHE A 268 -62.52 -22.70 -5.58
N LEU A 269 -62.27 -23.41 -6.68
CA LEU A 269 -61.74 -22.79 -7.88
C LEU A 269 -62.86 -21.99 -8.58
N SER A 270 -62.55 -20.78 -9.05
CA SER A 270 -63.52 -19.91 -9.76
C SER A 270 -64.17 -20.63 -10.94
N ASP A 271 -63.37 -21.41 -11.67
CA ASP A 271 -63.79 -22.06 -12.91
C ASP A 271 -64.79 -23.19 -12.66
N ASP A 272 -64.77 -23.77 -11.45
CA ASP A 272 -65.67 -24.86 -11.04
C ASP A 272 -66.82 -24.36 -10.14
N GLN A 273 -66.91 -23.04 -9.87
CA GLN A 273 -67.86 -22.47 -8.90
C GLN A 273 -69.32 -22.79 -9.21
N SER A 274 -69.68 -22.92 -10.49
CA SER A 274 -71.02 -23.34 -10.92
C SER A 274 -71.39 -24.76 -10.45
N SER A 275 -70.39 -25.64 -10.33
CA SER A 275 -70.55 -27.01 -9.83
C SER A 275 -70.61 -27.07 -8.30
N PHE A 276 -70.21 -26.01 -7.59
CA PHE A 276 -70.24 -25.92 -6.12
C PHE A 276 -71.40 -25.05 -5.60
N THR A 277 -72.44 -24.83 -6.40
CA THR A 277 -73.57 -23.96 -6.02
C THR A 277 -74.29 -24.51 -4.79
N GLY A 278 -74.43 -23.66 -3.76
CA GLY A 278 -75.02 -24.07 -2.49
C GLY A 278 -74.08 -24.85 -1.56
N LEU A 279 -72.85 -25.14 -1.98
CA LEU A 279 -71.85 -25.72 -1.10
C LEU A 279 -71.05 -24.64 -0.38
N SER A 280 -70.71 -24.91 0.87
CA SER A 280 -69.80 -24.10 1.68
C SER A 280 -68.75 -24.97 2.35
N ILE A 281 -67.49 -24.52 2.36
CA ILE A 281 -66.41 -25.16 3.11
C ILE A 281 -66.50 -24.65 4.55
N MET A 282 -66.70 -25.57 5.49
CA MET A 282 -66.85 -25.28 6.92
C MET A 282 -65.52 -25.31 7.65
N SER A 283 -64.65 -26.25 7.29
CA SER A 283 -63.31 -26.35 7.84
C SER A 283 -62.40 -27.17 6.93
N ALA A 284 -61.10 -26.95 7.08
CA ALA A 284 -60.07 -27.79 6.50
C ALA A 284 -58.96 -27.98 7.53
N ILE A 285 -58.60 -29.24 7.81
CA ILE A 285 -57.62 -29.57 8.85
C ILE A 285 -56.66 -30.63 8.32
N ALA A 286 -55.36 -30.39 8.47
CA ALA A 286 -54.32 -31.39 8.21
C ALA A 286 -54.29 -32.39 9.37
N THR A 287 -54.85 -33.59 9.15
CA THR A 287 -55.04 -34.59 10.22
C THR A 287 -53.92 -35.62 10.31
N ALA A 288 -53.19 -35.81 9.23
CA ALA A 288 -52.02 -36.67 9.14
C ALA A 288 -51.12 -36.21 7.98
N ASP A 289 -49.94 -36.81 7.87
CA ASP A 289 -49.05 -36.56 6.74
C ASP A 289 -49.76 -36.82 5.41
N ASN A 290 -49.62 -35.85 4.51
CA ASN A 290 -50.26 -35.79 3.20
C ASN A 290 -51.80 -35.88 3.21
N THR A 291 -52.47 -35.64 4.34
CA THR A 291 -53.91 -35.86 4.49
C THR A 291 -54.61 -34.64 5.07
N VAL A 292 -55.49 -34.02 4.28
CA VAL A 292 -56.37 -32.93 4.71
C VAL A 292 -57.81 -33.41 4.71
N LYS A 293 -58.51 -33.19 5.82
CA LYS A 293 -59.96 -33.39 5.90
C LYS A 293 -60.64 -32.05 5.70
N VAL A 294 -61.51 -31.96 4.70
CA VAL A 294 -62.31 -30.79 4.38
C VAL A 294 -63.76 -31.11 4.70
N ILE A 295 -64.35 -30.34 5.61
CA ILE A 295 -65.78 -30.46 5.91
C ILE A 295 -66.52 -29.49 5.00
N MET A 296 -67.45 -30.02 4.22
CA MET A 296 -68.30 -29.26 3.31
C MET A 296 -69.76 -29.43 3.71
N SER A 297 -70.56 -28.39 3.50
CA SER A 297 -72.00 -28.41 3.78
C SER A 297 -72.79 -27.93 2.57
N ASP A 298 -73.87 -28.62 2.24
CA ASP A 298 -74.86 -28.16 1.26
C ASP A 298 -75.96 -27.38 1.98
N ILE A 299 -75.99 -26.07 1.76
CA ILE A 299 -76.92 -25.15 2.43
C ILE A 299 -78.26 -25.02 1.69
N ARG A 300 -78.46 -25.75 0.59
CA ARG A 300 -79.74 -25.78 -0.14
C ARG A 300 -80.77 -26.58 0.66
N ASN A 301 -82.05 -26.25 0.49
CA ASN A 301 -83.13 -26.98 1.14
C ASN A 301 -83.23 -28.41 0.54
N PRO A 302 -82.98 -29.48 1.31
CA PRO A 302 -83.03 -30.84 0.79
C PRO A 302 -84.46 -31.30 0.44
N GLN A 303 -85.49 -30.61 0.94
CA GLN A 303 -86.90 -30.90 0.64
C GLN A 303 -87.40 -30.15 -0.61
N ASP A 304 -86.53 -29.41 -1.30
CA ASP A 304 -86.89 -28.78 -2.57
C ASP A 304 -87.02 -29.87 -3.66
N PRO A 305 -88.15 -29.95 -4.41
CA PRO A 305 -88.31 -30.91 -5.50
C PRO A 305 -87.26 -30.80 -6.62
N SER A 306 -86.54 -29.67 -6.69
CA SER A 306 -85.44 -29.43 -7.60
C SER A 306 -84.06 -29.80 -7.03
N PHE A 307 -84.01 -30.33 -5.81
CA PHE A 307 -82.77 -30.78 -5.18
C PHE A 307 -82.15 -31.91 -6.00
N ALA A 308 -80.90 -31.69 -6.40
CA ALA A 308 -80.07 -32.67 -7.08
C ALA A 308 -78.71 -32.77 -6.38
N PRO A 309 -78.12 -33.98 -6.29
CA PRO A 309 -76.77 -34.16 -5.75
C PRO A 309 -75.76 -33.26 -6.45
N VAL A 310 -74.85 -32.68 -5.67
CA VAL A 310 -73.87 -31.73 -6.20
C VAL A 310 -72.79 -32.50 -6.98
N ALA A 311 -72.60 -32.19 -8.25
CA ALA A 311 -71.64 -32.86 -9.12
C ALA A 311 -70.22 -32.29 -8.95
N ILE A 312 -69.54 -32.69 -7.88
CA ILE A 312 -68.20 -32.17 -7.51
C ILE A 312 -67.05 -33.14 -7.77
N ASP A 313 -67.32 -34.37 -8.20
CA ASP A 313 -66.28 -35.37 -8.45
C ASP A 313 -65.32 -34.93 -9.56
N GLY A 314 -64.02 -35.04 -9.32
CA GLY A 314 -62.99 -34.64 -10.29
C GLY A 314 -62.88 -33.13 -10.53
N LYS A 315 -63.63 -32.31 -9.79
CA LYS A 315 -63.47 -30.84 -9.76
C LYS A 315 -62.26 -30.45 -8.93
N LYS A 316 -61.78 -29.22 -9.05
CA LYS A 316 -60.56 -28.79 -8.37
C LYS A 316 -60.84 -27.86 -7.20
N LEU A 317 -60.12 -28.10 -6.11
CA LEU A 317 -60.02 -27.21 -4.97
C LEU A 317 -58.68 -26.50 -4.99
N ASN A 318 -58.70 -25.22 -4.66
CA ASN A 318 -57.51 -24.45 -4.41
C ASN A 318 -57.11 -24.60 -2.94
N VAL A 319 -56.06 -25.38 -2.69
CA VAL A 319 -55.57 -25.68 -1.34
C VAL A 319 -54.29 -24.89 -1.08
N THR A 320 -54.33 -24.04 -0.07
CA THR A 320 -53.18 -23.30 0.43
C THR A 320 -52.77 -23.88 1.79
N PHE A 321 -51.50 -24.21 2.00
CA PHE A 321 -51.02 -24.65 3.31
C PHE A 321 -49.69 -24.02 3.70
N ILE A 322 -49.50 -23.82 5.01
CA ILE A 322 -48.29 -23.27 5.61
C ILE A 322 -47.70 -24.32 6.52
N ARG A 323 -46.41 -24.62 6.32
CA ARG A 323 -45.68 -25.51 7.21
C ARG A 323 -45.36 -24.78 8.51
N LYS A 324 -45.82 -25.35 9.63
CA LYS A 324 -45.49 -24.87 10.97
C LYS A 324 -44.05 -25.20 11.35
#